data_AF-A0A970WCA8-F1
#
_entry.id   AF-A0A970WCA8-F1
#
_cell.length_a   1.000
_cell.length_b   1.000
_cell.length_c   1.000
_cell.angle_alpha   90.00
_cell.angle_beta   90.00
_cell.angle_gamma   90.00
#
_symmetry.space_group_name_H-M   'P 1'
#
loop_
_entity.id
_entity.type
_entity.pdbx_description
1 polymer ?
#
loop_
_entity_poly.entity_id
_entity_poly.type
_entity_poly.pdbx_seq_one_letter_code
_entity_poly.pdbx_strand_id
1 'polypeptide(L)'
;MKSNEKIQKMCVAALLCAIGILIPIISPVKVQLGPMSFTLASHVAVFIAMFISPAVALTVEVGTTLGFLLAGFPPVVVLRAAAQIFFVMAGAFYLAKRPQIMDNFGKITLFGLILGAIHGAAEALVVTAFWFSGASYEGSFVYVVVGLVGVGTLVHSMVDYYIALFIWKAVSKAARIPNVSYKG
;
A
#
# COMPACT_ATOMS: atom_id res chain seq x y z
N MET A 1 20.85 -19.25 13.76
CA MET A 1 20.48 -18.74 12.41
C MET A 1 19.07 -18.11 12.33
N LYS A 2 18.00 -18.70 12.90
CA LYS A 2 16.64 -18.11 12.87
C LYS A 2 16.47 -16.73 13.57
N SER A 3 17.32 -16.41 14.57
CA SER A 3 17.25 -15.12 15.29
C SER A 3 17.60 -13.92 14.38
N ASN A 4 18.64 -14.06 13.55
CA ASN A 4 19.11 -12.97 12.68
C ASN A 4 18.07 -12.63 11.61
N GLU A 5 17.36 -13.62 11.07
CA GLU A 5 16.28 -13.38 10.10
C GLU A 5 15.09 -12.63 10.70
N LYS A 6 14.70 -12.98 11.94
CA LYS A 6 13.62 -12.26 12.64
C LYS A 6 13.99 -10.80 12.91
N ILE A 7 15.22 -10.57 13.37
CA ILE A 7 15.74 -9.21 13.60
C ILE A 7 15.79 -8.43 12.28
N GLN A 8 16.27 -9.03 11.19
CA GLN A 8 16.29 -8.38 9.87
C GLN A 8 14.88 -8.01 9.40
N LYS A 9 13.89 -8.91 9.49
CA LYS A 9 12.50 -8.60 9.13
C LYS A 9 11.92 -7.48 9.98
N MET A 10 12.23 -7.48 11.27
CA MET A 10 11.82 -6.40 12.18
C MET A 10 12.43 -5.06 11.78
N CYS A 11 13.74 -5.00 11.49
CA CYS A 11 14.41 -3.80 11.02
C CYS A 11 13.87 -3.31 9.68
N VAL A 12 13.62 -4.22 8.73
CA VAL A 12 13.03 -3.88 7.43
C VAL A 12 11.60 -3.35 7.59
N ALA A 13 10.78 -3.99 8.43
CA ALA A 13 9.43 -3.51 8.74
C ALA A 13 9.48 -2.10 9.33
N ALA A 14 10.36 -1.84 10.31
CA ALA A 14 10.52 -0.52 10.92
C ALA A 14 10.95 0.54 9.89
N LEU A 15 11.88 0.21 9.00
CA LEU A 15 12.32 1.10 7.92
C LEU A 15 11.17 1.40 6.94
N LEU A 16 10.43 0.38 6.52
CA LEU A 16 9.29 0.54 5.61
C LEU A 16 8.15 1.34 6.26
N CYS A 17 7.87 1.15 7.56
CA CYS A 17 6.96 2.01 8.31
C CYS A 17 7.41 3.47 8.24
N ALA A 18 8.69 3.74 8.58
CA ALA A 18 9.22 5.09 8.57
C ALA A 18 9.12 5.74 7.19
N ILE A 19 9.46 5.01 6.12
CA ILE A 19 9.32 5.48 4.73
C ILE A 19 7.85 5.75 4.38
N GLY A 20 6.95 4.83 4.71
CA GLY A 20 5.51 4.97 4.43
C GLY A 20 4.86 6.15 5.14
N ILE A 21 5.33 6.50 6.34
CA ILE A 21 4.90 7.69 7.08
C ILE A 21 5.49 8.97 6.47
N LEU A 22 6.78 8.93 6.13
CA LEU A 22 7.54 10.11 5.72
C LEU A 22 7.16 10.59 4.33
N ILE A 23 6.89 9.68 3.38
CA ILE A 23 6.54 10.06 1.99
C ILE A 23 5.34 11.03 1.96
N PRO A 24 4.18 10.77 2.58
CA PRO A 24 3.06 11.72 2.56
C PRO A 24 3.31 13.05 3.26
N ILE A 25 4.30 13.11 4.17
CA ILE A 25 4.66 14.33 4.92
C ILE A 25 5.56 15.24 4.08
N ILE A 26 6.56 14.67 3.39
CA ILE A 26 7.62 15.46 2.74
C ILE A 26 7.66 15.35 1.21
N SER A 27 6.81 14.52 0.59
CA SER A 27 6.91 14.28 -0.85
C SER A 27 6.75 15.58 -1.65
N PRO A 28 7.70 15.89 -2.55
CA PRO A 28 7.59 17.04 -3.44
C PRO A 28 6.59 16.80 -4.59
N VAL A 29 6.14 15.55 -4.78
CA VAL A 29 5.19 15.16 -5.84
C VAL A 29 3.85 14.78 -5.19
N LYS A 30 3.12 15.81 -4.77
CA LYS A 30 1.78 15.71 -4.17
C LYS A 30 0.80 16.54 -4.97
N VAL A 31 -0.21 15.90 -5.56
CA VAL A 31 -1.28 16.57 -6.28
C VAL A 31 -2.54 16.50 -5.44
N GLN A 32 -3.00 17.65 -4.94
CA GLN A 32 -4.24 17.76 -4.17
C GLN A 32 -5.40 18.05 -5.12
N LEU A 33 -6.37 17.14 -5.18
CA LEU A 33 -7.62 17.28 -5.94
C LEU A 33 -8.80 17.10 -4.97
N GLY A 34 -9.37 18.22 -4.54
CA GLY A 34 -10.41 18.24 -3.50
C GLY A 34 -9.92 17.56 -2.20
N PRO A 35 -10.67 16.61 -1.60
CA PRO A 35 -10.27 15.90 -0.38
C PRO A 35 -9.11 14.93 -0.60
N MET A 36 -8.71 14.69 -1.85
CA MET A 36 -7.78 13.64 -2.23
C MET A 36 -6.40 14.20 -2.48
N SER A 37 -5.41 13.55 -1.87
CA SER A 37 -4.00 13.79 -2.14
C SER A 37 -3.44 12.58 -2.87
N PHE A 38 -3.06 12.76 -4.13
CA PHE A 38 -2.27 11.79 -4.85
C PHE A 38 -0.78 12.07 -4.58
N THR A 39 -0.20 11.29 -3.68
CA THR A 39 1.24 11.37 -3.37
C THR A 39 1.96 10.23 -4.07
N LEU A 40 2.82 10.54 -5.04
CA LEU A 40 3.59 9.52 -5.74
C LEU A 40 4.39 8.66 -4.75
N ALA A 41 4.41 7.34 -4.97
CA ALA A 41 5.11 6.34 -4.18
C ALA A 41 4.56 6.08 -2.77
N SER A 42 3.38 6.60 -2.41
CA SER A 42 2.82 6.44 -1.05
C SER A 42 2.59 4.99 -0.65
N HIS A 43 2.27 4.10 -1.60
CA HIS A 43 2.03 2.68 -1.32
C HIS A 43 3.23 1.78 -1.58
N VAL A 44 4.36 2.33 -2.06
CA VAL A 44 5.55 1.53 -2.40
C VAL A 44 6.07 0.75 -1.21
N ALA A 45 6.13 1.38 -0.03
CA ALA A 45 6.60 0.72 1.19
C ALA A 45 5.71 -0.47 1.59
N VAL A 46 4.39 -0.31 1.46
CA VAL A 46 3.38 -1.35 1.76
C VAL A 46 3.48 -2.51 0.76
N PHE A 47 3.66 -2.23 -0.53
CA PHE A 47 3.85 -3.28 -1.53
C PHE A 47 5.14 -4.05 -1.32
N ILE A 48 6.25 -3.38 -1.00
CA ILE A 48 7.50 -4.06 -0.65
C ILE A 48 7.29 -4.95 0.59
N ALA A 49 6.57 -4.45 1.60
CA ALA A 49 6.22 -5.23 2.79
C ALA A 49 5.41 -6.50 2.45
N MET A 50 4.44 -6.36 1.54
CA MET A 50 3.64 -7.46 1.00
C MET A 50 4.48 -8.54 0.30
N PHE A 51 5.52 -8.13 -0.45
CA PHE A 51 6.42 -9.06 -1.13
C PHE A 51 7.34 -9.82 -0.16
N ILE A 52 7.58 -9.27 1.03
CA ILE A 52 8.44 -9.90 2.04
C ILE A 52 7.70 -11.00 2.80
N SER A 53 6.56 -10.69 3.44
CA SER A 53 5.74 -11.68 4.17
C SER A 53 4.45 -11.06 4.71
N PRO A 54 3.42 -11.87 5.04
CA PRO A 54 2.21 -11.38 5.70
C PRO A 54 2.46 -10.64 7.01
N ALA A 55 3.42 -11.09 7.83
CA ALA A 55 3.74 -10.43 9.10
C ALA A 55 4.33 -9.03 8.88
N VAL A 56 5.27 -8.88 7.93
CA VAL A 56 5.87 -7.59 7.61
C VAL A 56 4.83 -6.66 6.98
N ALA A 57 3.99 -7.17 6.07
CA ALA A 57 2.88 -6.42 5.49
C ALA A 57 1.93 -5.86 6.55
N LEU A 58 1.51 -6.69 7.51
CA LEU A 58 0.66 -6.26 8.61
C LEU A 58 1.33 -5.18 9.47
N THR A 59 2.58 -5.41 9.87
CA THR A 59 3.32 -4.46 10.71
C THR A 59 3.49 -3.12 10.02
N VAL A 60 3.80 -3.13 8.72
CA VAL A 60 3.97 -1.89 7.95
C VAL A 60 2.65 -1.16 7.81
N GLU A 61 1.58 -1.83 7.42
CA GLU A 61 0.28 -1.18 7.23
C GLU A 61 -0.32 -0.62 8.53
N VAL A 62 -0.22 -1.39 9.62
CA VAL A 62 -0.67 -0.91 10.95
C VAL A 62 0.23 0.23 11.42
N GLY A 63 1.54 0.11 11.22
CA GLY A 63 2.51 1.13 11.60
C GLY A 63 2.32 2.44 10.85
N THR A 64 2.08 2.41 9.54
CA THR A 64 1.79 3.59 8.73
C THR A 64 0.44 4.20 9.08
N THR A 65 -0.60 3.39 9.31
CA THR A 65 -1.92 3.86 9.75
C THR A 65 -1.83 4.60 11.08
N LEU A 66 -1.16 4.01 12.07
CA LEU A 66 -0.92 4.65 13.37
C LEU A 66 -0.02 5.88 13.22
N GLY A 67 0.98 5.82 12.36
CA GLY A 67 1.85 6.96 12.05
C GLY A 67 1.08 8.13 11.46
N PHE A 68 0.14 7.90 10.54
CA PHE A 68 -0.74 8.95 10.00
C PHE A 68 -1.63 9.56 11.09
N LEU A 69 -2.18 8.73 11.99
CA LEU A 69 -2.94 9.21 13.13
C LEU A 69 -2.09 10.12 14.02
N LEU A 70 -0.88 9.69 14.38
CA LEU A 70 0.05 10.44 15.23
C LEU A 70 0.61 11.69 14.54
N ALA A 71 0.75 11.67 13.22
CA ALA A 71 1.18 12.82 12.41
C ALA A 71 0.04 13.83 12.15
N GLY A 72 -1.18 13.57 12.66
CA GLY A 72 -2.30 14.51 12.58
C GLY A 72 -2.99 14.56 11.21
N PHE A 73 -2.94 13.49 10.43
CA PHE A 73 -3.66 13.42 9.16
C PHE A 73 -5.18 13.47 9.38
N PRO A 74 -5.97 13.96 8.40
CA PRO A 74 -7.42 13.98 8.52
C PRO A 74 -8.01 12.58 8.77
N PRO A 75 -9.08 12.44 9.58
CA PRO A 75 -9.66 11.13 9.92
C PRO A 75 -10.03 10.26 8.71
N VAL A 76 -10.51 10.88 7.62
CA VAL A 76 -10.82 10.17 6.36
C VAL A 76 -9.59 9.52 5.75
N VAL A 77 -8.40 10.13 5.88
CA VAL A 77 -7.13 9.56 5.37
C VAL A 77 -6.67 8.40 6.25
N VAL A 78 -6.76 8.55 7.57
CA VAL A 78 -6.40 7.48 8.53
C VAL A 78 -7.30 6.25 8.34
N LEU A 79 -8.61 6.44 8.18
CA LEU A 79 -9.54 5.33 7.96
C LEU A 79 -9.37 4.67 6.59
N ARG A 80 -8.99 5.43 5.56
CA ARG A 80 -8.60 4.86 4.26
C ARG A 80 -7.39 3.95 4.41
N ALA A 81 -6.33 4.40 5.07
CA ALA A 81 -5.16 3.57 5.35
C ALA A 81 -5.56 2.30 6.14
N ALA A 82 -6.35 2.46 7.20
CA ALA A 82 -6.84 1.32 7.98
C ALA A 82 -7.63 0.30 7.14
N ALA A 83 -8.44 0.75 6.17
CA ALA A 83 -9.20 -0.15 5.29
C ALA A 83 -8.30 -0.98 4.35
N GLN A 84 -7.09 -0.51 4.04
CA GLN A 84 -6.15 -1.22 3.18
C GLN A 84 -5.60 -2.49 3.84
N ILE A 85 -5.59 -2.58 5.19
CA ILE A 85 -5.12 -3.75 5.95
C ILE A 85 -5.70 -5.05 5.41
N PHE A 86 -7.01 -5.10 5.16
CA PHE A 86 -7.68 -6.33 4.70
C PHE A 86 -7.10 -6.85 3.39
N PHE A 87 -6.86 -5.96 2.43
CA PHE A 87 -6.45 -6.32 1.08
C PHE A 87 -4.94 -6.45 0.95
N VAL A 88 -4.18 -5.68 1.73
CA VAL A 88 -2.74 -5.87 1.89
C VAL A 88 -2.46 -7.26 2.45
N MET A 89 -3.21 -7.67 3.47
CA MET A 89 -3.09 -9.01 4.05
C MET A 89 -3.54 -10.10 3.09
N ALA A 90 -4.68 -9.93 2.41
CA ALA A 90 -5.13 -10.88 1.40
C ALA A 90 -4.09 -11.07 0.30
N GLY A 91 -3.51 -9.98 -0.21
CA GLY A 91 -2.43 -9.99 -1.19
C GLY A 91 -1.17 -10.68 -0.68
N ALA A 92 -0.73 -10.35 0.53
CA ALA A 92 0.46 -10.95 1.14
C ALA A 92 0.30 -12.46 1.36
N PHE A 93 -0.86 -12.91 1.87
CA PHE A 93 -1.15 -14.33 2.03
C PHE A 93 -1.28 -15.06 0.69
N TYR A 94 -1.84 -14.40 -0.31
CA TYR A 94 -1.97 -14.99 -1.65
C TYR A 94 -0.60 -15.19 -2.30
N LEU A 95 0.27 -14.17 -2.28
CA LEU A 95 1.67 -14.30 -2.70
C LEU A 95 2.41 -15.34 -1.85
N ALA A 96 2.05 -15.47 -0.57
CA ALA A 96 2.62 -16.50 0.28
C ALA A 96 2.32 -17.94 -0.11
N LYS A 97 1.16 -18.15 -0.74
CA LYS A 97 0.74 -19.47 -1.22
C LYS A 97 1.08 -19.69 -2.69
N ARG A 98 1.20 -18.61 -3.48
CA ARG A 98 1.38 -18.65 -4.95
C ARG A 98 2.53 -17.74 -5.41
N PRO A 99 3.74 -17.96 -4.91
CA PRO A 99 4.88 -17.10 -5.20
C PRO A 99 5.34 -17.07 -6.65
N GLN A 100 5.12 -18.15 -7.39
CA GLN A 100 5.43 -18.28 -8.82
C GLN A 100 4.75 -17.22 -9.69
N ILE A 101 3.79 -16.47 -9.13
CA ILE A 101 3.17 -15.32 -9.78
C ILE A 101 4.19 -14.20 -9.98
N MET A 102 5.16 -14.02 -9.08
CA MET A 102 6.19 -12.99 -9.19
C MET A 102 7.15 -13.21 -10.37
N ASP A 103 7.27 -14.45 -10.84
CA ASP A 103 8.15 -14.83 -11.95
C ASP A 103 7.53 -14.58 -13.33
N ASN A 104 6.21 -14.33 -13.39
CA ASN A 104 5.50 -14.11 -14.64
C ASN A 104 4.90 -12.70 -14.69
N PHE A 105 5.36 -11.89 -15.64
CA PHE A 105 4.95 -10.50 -15.78
C PHE A 105 3.42 -10.33 -15.95
N GLY A 106 2.76 -11.22 -16.68
CA GLY A 106 1.31 -11.17 -16.87
C GLY A 106 0.55 -11.49 -15.59
N LYS A 107 0.97 -12.53 -14.86
CA LYS A 107 0.32 -12.93 -13.60
C LYS A 107 0.53 -11.89 -12.50
N ILE A 108 1.74 -11.35 -12.36
CA ILE A 108 2.03 -10.32 -11.34
C ILE A 108 1.32 -9.00 -11.66
N THR A 109 1.19 -8.65 -12.95
CA THR A 109 0.41 -7.49 -13.39
C THR A 109 -1.08 -7.67 -13.10
N LEU A 110 -1.65 -8.83 -13.44
CA LEU A 110 -3.05 -9.12 -13.14
C LEU A 110 -3.32 -9.14 -11.63
N PHE A 111 -2.39 -9.67 -10.84
CA PHE A 111 -2.47 -9.63 -9.38
C PHE A 111 -2.47 -8.18 -8.86
N GLY A 112 -1.56 -7.34 -9.34
CA GLY A 112 -1.53 -5.91 -9.01
C GLY A 112 -2.83 -5.19 -9.38
N LEU A 113 -3.38 -5.46 -10.57
CA LEU A 113 -4.64 -4.88 -11.03
C LEU A 113 -5.82 -5.26 -10.13
N ILE A 114 -5.92 -6.55 -9.77
CA ILE A 114 -6.98 -7.04 -8.88
C ILE A 114 -6.84 -6.38 -7.51
N LEU A 115 -5.63 -6.32 -6.94
CA LEU A 115 -5.42 -5.64 -5.67
C LEU A 115 -5.73 -4.15 -5.74
N GLY A 116 -5.32 -3.46 -6.82
CA GLY A 116 -5.59 -2.04 -7.02
C GLY A 116 -7.09 -1.76 -7.13
N ALA A 117 -7.86 -2.63 -7.78
CA ALA A 117 -9.31 -2.49 -7.89
C ALA A 117 -9.98 -2.67 -6.53
N ILE A 118 -9.53 -3.66 -5.76
CA ILE A 118 -10.05 -3.92 -4.42
C ILE A 118 -9.67 -2.78 -3.46
N HIS A 119 -8.44 -2.29 -3.53
CA HIS A 119 -7.99 -1.11 -2.79
C HIS A 119 -8.86 0.10 -3.12
N GLY A 120 -9.04 0.43 -4.41
CA GLY A 120 -9.87 1.57 -4.83
C GLY A 120 -11.32 1.44 -4.33
N ALA A 121 -11.88 0.23 -4.34
CA ALA A 121 -13.19 -0.04 -3.75
C ALA A 121 -13.22 0.19 -2.23
N ALA A 122 -12.18 -0.24 -1.51
CA ALA A 122 -12.06 -0.02 -0.07
C ALA A 122 -12.06 1.47 0.28
N GLU A 123 -11.25 2.25 -0.43
CA GLU A 123 -11.19 3.69 -0.22
C GLU A 123 -12.51 4.38 -0.60
N ALA A 124 -13.13 3.96 -1.71
CA ALA A 124 -14.42 4.48 -2.14
C ALA A 124 -15.52 4.23 -1.09
N LEU A 125 -15.51 3.07 -0.43
CA LEU A 125 -16.44 2.78 0.68
C LEU A 125 -16.23 3.71 1.87
N VAL A 126 -14.97 3.94 2.28
CA VAL A 126 -14.66 4.87 3.37
C VAL A 126 -15.10 6.29 3.00
N VAL A 127 -14.78 6.77 1.79
CA VAL A 127 -15.15 8.11 1.35
C VAL A 127 -16.66 8.26 1.19
N THR A 128 -17.36 7.20 0.76
CA THR A 128 -18.83 7.17 0.73
C THR A 128 -19.43 7.36 2.12
N ALA A 129 -18.89 6.69 3.14
CA ALA A 129 -19.36 6.87 4.52
C ALA A 129 -19.19 8.31 5.01
N PHE A 130 -18.05 8.95 4.71
CA PHE A 130 -17.82 10.36 5.04
C PHE A 130 -18.71 11.32 4.23
N TRP A 131 -18.99 11.00 2.96
CA TRP A 131 -19.90 11.78 2.14
C TRP A 131 -21.28 11.88 2.79
N PHE A 132 -21.83 10.74 3.22
CA PHE A 132 -23.13 10.70 3.89
C PHE A 132 -23.10 11.16 5.35
N SER A 133 -21.91 11.31 5.96
CA SER A 133 -21.76 11.90 7.30
C SER A 133 -21.75 13.44 7.29
N GLY A 134 -21.87 14.08 6.13
CA GLY A 134 -21.85 15.53 5.99
C GLY A 134 -20.47 16.14 5.72
N ALA A 135 -19.46 15.33 5.36
CA ALA A 135 -18.18 15.88 4.93
C ALA A 135 -18.36 16.68 3.62
N SER A 136 -17.73 17.85 3.55
CA SER A 136 -17.80 18.72 2.37
C SER A 136 -16.79 18.29 1.31
N TYR A 137 -17.29 18.04 0.11
CA TYR A 137 -16.49 17.64 -1.04
C TYR A 137 -16.82 18.53 -2.23
N GLU A 138 -15.80 18.96 -2.97
CA GLU A 138 -15.99 19.68 -4.22
C GLU A 138 -16.28 18.70 -5.37
N GLY A 139 -17.40 18.89 -6.05
CA GLY A 139 -17.83 18.07 -7.19
C GLY A 139 -19.00 17.15 -6.88
N SER A 140 -19.39 16.32 -7.85
CA SER A 140 -20.48 15.34 -7.67
C SER A 140 -19.98 14.07 -6.98
N PHE A 141 -20.90 13.34 -6.34
CA PHE A 141 -20.59 12.03 -5.73
C PHE A 141 -19.91 11.10 -6.72
N VAL A 142 -20.42 11.02 -7.96
CA VAL A 142 -19.85 10.16 -9.00
C VAL A 142 -18.43 10.58 -9.35
N TYR A 143 -18.19 11.88 -9.51
CA TYR A 143 -16.86 12.39 -9.82
C TYR A 143 -15.86 12.12 -8.69
N VAL A 144 -16.23 12.38 -7.44
CA VAL A 144 -15.33 12.22 -6.28
C VAL A 144 -15.14 10.75 -5.91
N VAL A 145 -16.23 10.01 -5.68
CA VAL A 145 -16.16 8.65 -5.15
C VAL A 145 -15.81 7.62 -6.22
N VAL A 146 -16.47 7.67 -7.38
CA VAL A 146 -16.21 6.68 -8.44
C VAL A 146 -15.01 7.10 -9.28
N GLY A 147 -14.95 8.36 -9.70
CA GLY A 147 -13.88 8.90 -10.54
C GLY A 147 -12.55 9.05 -9.80
N LEU A 148 -12.45 10.04 -8.90
CA LEU A 148 -11.20 10.34 -8.21
C LEU A 148 -10.77 9.20 -7.29
N VAL A 149 -11.64 8.74 -6.40
CA VAL A 149 -11.29 7.71 -5.40
C VAL A 149 -11.24 6.32 -6.03
N GLY A 150 -12.31 5.85 -6.68
CA GLY A 150 -12.30 4.51 -7.29
C GLY A 150 -11.23 4.35 -8.38
N VAL A 151 -11.36 5.11 -9.48
CA VAL A 151 -10.48 4.98 -10.64
C VAL A 151 -9.10 5.60 -10.39
N GLY A 152 -9.04 6.78 -9.78
CA GLY A 152 -7.76 7.43 -9.50
C GLY A 152 -6.87 6.60 -8.57
N THR A 153 -7.44 5.97 -7.54
CA THR A 153 -6.68 5.08 -6.67
C THR A 153 -6.23 3.81 -7.39
N LEU A 154 -7.02 3.23 -8.29
CA LEU A 154 -6.55 2.09 -9.11
C LEU A 154 -5.31 2.46 -9.92
N VAL A 155 -5.33 3.60 -10.62
CA VAL A 155 -4.19 4.07 -11.43
C VAL A 155 -2.98 4.33 -10.55
N HIS A 156 -3.18 5.07 -9.45
CA HIS A 156 -2.14 5.41 -8.48
C HIS A 156 -1.50 4.16 -7.86
N SER A 157 -2.34 3.21 -7.45
CA SER A 157 -1.94 1.92 -6.89
C SER A 157 -1.08 1.12 -7.89
N MET A 158 -1.46 1.11 -9.17
CA MET A 158 -0.67 0.44 -10.21
C MET A 158 0.70 1.09 -10.44
N VAL A 159 0.78 2.42 -10.43
CA VAL A 159 2.05 3.14 -10.55
C VAL A 159 2.98 2.77 -9.38
N ASP A 160 2.48 2.89 -8.15
CA ASP A 160 3.23 2.54 -6.94
C ASP A 160 3.63 1.06 -6.93
N TYR A 161 2.76 0.18 -7.41
CA TYR A 161 3.00 -1.26 -7.51
C TYR A 161 4.18 -1.58 -8.44
N TYR A 162 4.25 -0.95 -9.63
CA TYR A 162 5.37 -1.16 -10.54
C TYR A 162 6.68 -0.59 -10.02
N ILE A 163 6.63 0.58 -9.35
CA ILE A 163 7.80 1.13 -8.66
C ILE A 163 8.29 0.14 -7.59
N ALA A 164 7.38 -0.41 -6.78
CA ALA A 164 7.70 -1.41 -5.77
C ALA A 164 8.31 -2.68 -6.38
N LEU A 165 7.78 -3.18 -7.49
CA LEU A 165 8.35 -4.35 -8.20
C LEU A 165 9.77 -4.07 -8.69
N PHE A 166 10.02 -2.88 -9.24
CA PHE A 166 11.35 -2.49 -9.70
C PHE A 166 12.36 -2.42 -8.55
N ILE A 167 11.99 -1.73 -7.45
CA ILE A 167 12.83 -1.62 -6.25
C ILE A 167 13.06 -3.02 -5.64
N TRP A 168 12.01 -3.84 -5.53
CA TRP A 168 12.10 -5.18 -4.96
C TRP A 168 13.10 -6.06 -5.71
N LYS A 169 13.08 -6.05 -7.05
CA LYS A 169 14.05 -6.80 -7.85
C LYS A 169 15.49 -6.37 -7.60
N ALA A 170 15.74 -5.07 -7.41
CA ALA A 170 17.08 -4.56 -7.10
C ALA A 170 17.52 -4.92 -5.67
N VAL A 171 16.64 -4.70 -4.69
CA VAL A 171 16.94 -4.87 -3.26
C VAL A 171 17.04 -6.34 -2.86
N SER A 172 16.15 -7.20 -3.35
CA SER A 172 16.17 -8.65 -3.03
C SER A 172 17.49 -9.32 -3.45
N LYS A 173 18.08 -8.87 -4.56
CA LYS A 173 19.39 -9.34 -5.05
C LYS A 173 20.55 -8.84 -4.19
N ALA A 174 20.51 -7.57 -3.76
CA ALA A 174 21.61 -6.92 -3.04
C ALA A 174 21.63 -7.24 -1.54
N ALA A 175 20.48 -7.20 -0.88
CA ALA A 175 20.42 -7.18 0.58
C ALA A 175 20.51 -8.56 1.22
N ARG A 176 20.54 -9.65 0.42
CA ARG A 176 20.39 -11.05 0.90
C ARG A 176 19.32 -11.14 1.99
N ILE A 177 18.26 -10.31 1.89
CA ILE A 177 17.14 -10.37 2.82
C ILE A 177 16.72 -11.82 2.75
N PRO A 178 16.82 -12.57 3.86
CA PRO A 178 16.67 -14.00 3.85
C PRO A 178 15.46 -14.30 3.01
N ASN A 179 15.72 -15.02 1.93
CA ASN A 179 14.70 -15.39 0.99
C ASN A 179 13.63 -16.13 1.80
N VAL A 180 12.57 -15.43 2.18
CA VAL A 180 11.23 -15.92 1.92
C VAL A 180 10.78 -15.40 0.55
N SER A 181 11.71 -14.97 -0.31
CA SER A 181 11.56 -15.31 -1.73
C SER A 181 11.39 -16.82 -1.73
N TYR A 182 10.15 -17.20 -1.94
CA TYR A 182 9.68 -18.55 -2.06
C TYR A 182 10.46 -19.28 -3.14
N LYS A 183 11.64 -19.72 -2.75
CA LYS A 183 12.37 -20.75 -3.46
C LYS A 183 11.64 -22.05 -3.14
N GLY A 184 11.24 -22.74 -4.18
CA GLY A 184 10.82 -24.14 -4.10
C GLY A 184 11.87 -25.01 -3.41
#